data_AF-A0A7S0XHD3-F1
#
_entry.id   AF-A0A7S0XHD3-F1
#
_cell.length_a   1.000
_cell.length_b   1.000
_cell.length_c   1.000
_cell.angle_alpha   90.00
_cell.angle_beta   90.00
_cell.angle_gamma   90.00
#
_symmetry.space_group_name_H-M   'P 1'
#
loop_
_entity.id
_entity.type
_entity.pdbx_description
1 polymer ?
#
loop_
_entity_poly.entity_id
_entity_poly.type
_entity_poly.pdbx_seq_one_letter_code
_entity_poly.pdbx_strand_id
1 'polypeptide(L)'
;AGAPGVETGANGGNANENARNVDFEFEVMPQINFAPTLSLILGLPIPFGNLGAVPRRFWDVANAGEMFLEPFRASAGGEGTRTRQRQEEQYAKVLEVTAAQVWRYLQQYALAAGNPFTAADWLALTDMYAAARSAELA
;
A
#
# COMPACT_ATOMS: atom_id res chain seq x y z
N ALA A 1 -52.54 56.93 -24.19
CA ALA A 1 -52.86 56.67 -22.77
C ALA A 1 -52.20 55.35 -22.42
N GLY A 2 -51.03 55.32 -21.77
CA GLY A 2 -50.82 55.40 -20.31
C GLY A 2 -50.85 53.96 -19.76
N ALA A 3 -49.92 53.41 -18.98
CA ALA A 3 -48.67 53.80 -18.32
C ALA A 3 -47.90 52.49 -18.00
N PRO A 4 -46.62 52.53 -17.55
CA PRO A 4 -45.77 51.36 -17.31
C PRO A 4 -45.81 50.88 -15.84
N GLY A 5 -45.35 49.65 -15.60
CA GLY A 5 -44.99 49.15 -14.27
C GLY A 5 -45.32 47.67 -14.08
N VAL A 6 -44.31 46.83 -13.82
CA VAL A 6 -43.99 46.25 -12.51
C VAL A 6 -42.73 45.39 -12.69
N GLU A 7 -41.61 45.85 -12.14
CA GLU A 7 -40.51 44.97 -11.75
C GLU A 7 -40.94 44.17 -10.52
N THR A 8 -40.58 42.88 -10.43
CA THR A 8 -40.16 42.20 -9.19
C THR A 8 -39.88 40.72 -9.46
N GLY A 9 -38.79 40.19 -8.90
CA GLY A 9 -38.73 38.79 -8.50
C GLY A 9 -37.63 37.91 -9.11
N ALA A 10 -36.39 38.17 -8.70
CA ALA A 10 -35.48 37.18 -8.12
C ALA A 10 -35.34 35.76 -8.75
N ASN A 11 -34.10 35.53 -9.18
CA ASN A 11 -33.21 34.47 -8.67
C ASN A 11 -33.50 33.02 -9.11
N GLY A 12 -32.60 32.52 -9.95
CA GLY A 12 -32.48 31.10 -10.25
C GLY A 12 -31.26 30.85 -11.13
N GLY A 13 -30.12 31.49 -10.83
CA GLY A 13 -28.85 31.07 -11.40
C GLY A 13 -28.63 29.61 -11.00
N ASN A 14 -28.74 28.71 -11.98
CA ASN A 14 -28.56 27.28 -11.78
C ASN A 14 -27.07 27.00 -11.52
N ALA A 15 -26.62 27.33 -10.32
CA ALA A 15 -25.27 27.11 -9.81
C ALA A 15 -25.07 25.64 -9.38
N ASN A 16 -25.58 24.69 -10.16
CA ASN A 16 -25.50 23.26 -9.84
C ASN A 16 -25.08 22.38 -11.04
N GLU A 17 -24.28 22.91 -11.96
CA GLU A 17 -23.58 22.09 -12.96
C GLU A 17 -22.13 21.75 -12.55
N ASN A 18 -21.67 22.26 -11.41
CA ASN A 18 -20.36 21.95 -10.83
C ASN A 18 -20.44 20.87 -9.74
N ALA A 19 -21.28 19.84 -9.93
CA ALA A 19 -21.07 18.58 -9.24
C ALA A 19 -19.75 18.00 -9.75
N ARG A 20 -18.67 18.34 -9.05
CA ARG A 20 -17.29 17.89 -9.30
C ARG A 20 -17.33 16.44 -9.74
N ASN A 21 -16.94 16.18 -10.98
CA ASN A 21 -16.60 14.85 -11.43
C ASN A 21 -15.36 14.44 -10.64
N VAL A 22 -15.57 13.83 -9.47
CA VAL A 22 -14.49 13.24 -8.70
C VAL A 22 -14.19 11.95 -9.45
N ASP A 23 -13.26 12.02 -10.39
CA ASP A 23 -12.69 10.83 -11.00
C ASP A 23 -12.05 10.02 -9.84
N PHE A 24 -12.77 9.00 -9.37
CA PHE A 24 -12.22 8.05 -8.42
C PHE A 24 -11.20 7.21 -9.18
N GLU A 25 -9.95 7.67 -9.21
CA GLU A 25 -8.84 6.88 -9.69
C GLU A 25 -8.64 5.73 -8.71
N PHE A 26 -9.11 4.55 -9.08
CA PHE A 26 -8.92 3.34 -8.29
C PHE A 26 -7.44 2.91 -8.38
N GLU A 27 -6.82 2.68 -7.22
CA GLU A 27 -5.50 2.05 -7.17
C GLU A 27 -5.60 0.63 -7.76
N VAL A 28 -4.81 0.34 -8.79
CA VAL A 28 -4.77 -0.97 -9.45
C VAL A 28 -3.63 -1.81 -8.87
N MET A 29 -3.94 -3.04 -8.47
CA MET A 29 -2.96 -4.02 -8.02
C MET A 29 -2.74 -5.11 -9.07
N PRO A 30 -1.49 -5.43 -9.44
CA PRO A 30 -1.18 -6.62 -10.24
C PRO A 30 -1.72 -7.89 -9.58
N GLN A 31 -2.31 -8.82 -10.36
CA GLN A 31 -2.91 -10.04 -9.82
C GLN A 31 -1.93 -10.85 -8.95
N ILE A 32 -0.65 -10.89 -9.32
CA ILE A 32 0.38 -11.62 -8.58
C ILE A 32 0.54 -11.13 -7.13
N ASN A 33 0.24 -9.84 -6.87
CA ASN A 33 0.32 -9.20 -5.56
C ASN A 33 -0.89 -9.48 -4.67
N PHE A 34 -1.97 -10.06 -5.21
CA PHE A 34 -3.22 -10.26 -4.48
C PHE A 34 -3.06 -11.20 -3.27
N ALA A 35 -2.55 -12.40 -3.50
CA ALA A 35 -2.38 -13.39 -2.44
C ALA A 35 -1.43 -12.93 -1.30
N PRO A 36 -0.23 -12.38 -1.55
CA PRO A 36 0.68 -11.96 -0.48
C PRO A 36 0.11 -10.77 0.28
N THR A 37 -0.60 -9.86 -0.40
CA THR A 37 -1.27 -8.72 0.22
C THR A 37 -2.33 -9.18 1.21
N LEU A 38 -3.24 -10.06 0.79
CA LEU A 38 -4.26 -10.59 1.70
C LEU A 38 -3.67 -11.44 2.82
N SER A 39 -2.68 -12.28 2.53
CA SER A 39 -2.00 -13.07 3.56
C SER A 39 -1.44 -12.19 4.66
N LEU A 40 -0.69 -11.14 4.31
CA LEU A 40 -0.05 -10.28 5.33
C LEU A 40 -1.05 -9.38 6.07
N ILE A 41 -2.10 -8.90 5.41
CA ILE A 41 -3.19 -8.16 6.09
C ILE A 41 -3.91 -9.06 7.11
N LEU A 42 -4.11 -10.34 6.78
CA LEU A 42 -4.84 -11.28 7.63
C LEU A 42 -3.95 -12.02 8.65
N GLY A 43 -2.65 -11.76 8.68
CA GLY A 43 -1.71 -12.47 9.54
C GLY A 43 -1.54 -13.96 9.17
N LEU A 44 -1.76 -14.30 7.90
CA LEU A 44 -1.63 -15.64 7.35
C LEU A 44 -0.29 -15.82 6.62
N PRO A 45 0.26 -17.04 6.56
CA PRO A 45 1.44 -17.31 5.76
C PRO A 45 1.15 -17.06 4.27
N ILE A 46 2.17 -16.55 3.55
CA ILE A 46 2.09 -16.38 2.10
C ILE A 46 2.16 -17.76 1.42
N PRO A 47 1.26 -18.08 0.48
CA PRO A 47 1.33 -19.34 -0.28
C PRO A 47 2.67 -19.48 -1.01
N PHE A 48 3.28 -20.67 -0.93
CA PHE A 48 4.65 -20.91 -1.38
C PHE A 48 4.94 -20.56 -2.86
N GLY A 49 3.96 -20.70 -3.75
CA GLY A 49 4.14 -20.39 -5.18
C GLY A 49 4.03 -18.90 -5.52
N ASN A 50 3.84 -18.03 -4.52
CA ASN A 50 3.62 -16.61 -4.78
C ASN A 50 4.93 -15.82 -4.81
N LEU A 51 5.03 -14.92 -5.80
CA LEU A 51 6.18 -14.04 -6.06
C LEU A 51 5.80 -12.55 -6.08
N GLY A 52 4.58 -12.24 -5.67
CA GLY A 52 4.09 -10.88 -5.62
C GLY A 52 4.65 -10.11 -4.43
N ALA A 53 4.57 -8.79 -4.54
CA ALA A 53 4.84 -7.85 -3.47
C ALA A 53 3.54 -7.39 -2.80
N VAL A 54 3.65 -6.72 -1.67
CA VAL A 54 2.53 -6.00 -1.04
C VAL A 54 2.67 -4.51 -1.36
N PRO A 55 1.81 -3.92 -2.21
CA PRO A 55 1.93 -2.51 -2.52
C PRO A 55 1.57 -1.66 -1.30
N ARG A 56 2.38 -0.61 -1.05
CA ARG A 56 2.28 0.24 0.14
C ARG A 56 0.88 0.80 0.37
N ARG A 57 0.19 1.23 -0.69
CA ARG A 57 -1.16 1.80 -0.58
C ARG A 57 -2.18 0.84 0.03
N PHE A 58 -2.15 -0.43 -0.35
CA PHE A 58 -3.07 -1.43 0.21
C PHE A 58 -2.74 -1.74 1.67
N TRP A 59 -1.45 -1.79 2.02
CA TRP A 59 -1.02 -1.93 3.41
C TRP A 59 -1.47 -0.75 4.27
N ASP A 60 -1.26 0.49 3.79
CA ASP A 60 -1.66 1.70 4.49
C ASP A 60 -3.17 1.74 4.72
N VAL A 61 -3.98 1.39 3.72
CA VAL A 61 -5.45 1.36 3.84
C VAL A 61 -5.92 0.29 4.82
N ALA A 62 -5.34 -0.91 4.76
CA ALA A 62 -5.71 -2.01 5.67
C ALA A 62 -5.37 -1.69 7.13
N ASN A 63 -4.28 -0.93 7.36
CA ASN A 63 -3.82 -0.53 8.68
C ASN A 63 -4.25 0.90 9.06
N ALA A 64 -5.07 1.56 8.23
CA ALA A 64 -5.61 2.88 8.52
C ALA A 64 -6.55 2.88 9.74
N GLY A 65 -7.01 1.70 10.19
CA GLY A 65 -7.75 1.53 11.45
C GLY A 65 -6.93 1.95 12.69
N GLU A 66 -5.60 1.81 12.67
CA GLU A 66 -4.74 2.43 13.70
C GLU A 66 -4.84 3.98 13.66
N MET A 67 -5.27 4.58 12.55
CA MET A 67 -5.41 6.03 12.37
C MET A 67 -6.81 6.55 12.76
N PHE A 68 -7.86 5.74 12.60
CA PHE A 68 -9.25 6.12 12.91
C PHE A 68 -9.67 5.88 14.38
N LEU A 69 -8.95 5.02 15.12
CA LEU A 69 -9.16 4.81 16.56
C LEU A 69 -8.32 5.75 17.45
N GLU A 70 -7.27 6.37 16.90
CA GLU A 70 -6.39 7.34 17.56
C GLU A 70 -6.88 8.82 17.64
N PRO A 71 -7.97 9.29 17.01
CA PRO A 71 -8.47 10.66 17.24
C PRO A 71 -8.94 10.88 18.69
N PHE A 72 -9.20 9.81 19.44
CA PHE A 72 -9.59 9.91 20.85
C PHE A 72 -8.39 9.98 21.82
N ARG A 73 -7.17 9.66 21.35
CA ARG A 73 -5.94 9.67 22.16
C ARG A 73 -4.97 10.81 21.80
N ALA A 74 -5.05 11.31 20.56
CA ALA A 74 -4.16 12.32 19.99
C ALA A 74 -4.38 13.77 20.47
N SER A 75 -4.46 13.98 21.78
CA SER A 75 -4.47 15.32 22.39
C SER A 75 -3.07 15.78 22.86
N ALA A 76 -1.98 15.14 22.41
CA ALA A 76 -0.62 15.51 22.78
C ALA A 76 0.30 15.63 21.55
N GLY A 77 0.75 16.85 21.25
CA GLY A 77 1.65 17.14 20.13
C GLY A 77 2.94 16.32 20.17
N GLY A 78 3.13 15.45 19.17
CA GLY A 78 4.28 14.54 19.04
C GLY A 78 3.91 13.14 18.52
N GLU A 79 2.62 12.80 18.52
CA GLU A 79 2.12 11.46 18.21
C GLU A 79 2.24 11.11 16.71
N GLY A 80 2.02 12.06 15.80
CA GLY A 80 2.06 11.81 14.35
C GLY A 80 3.41 11.31 13.81
N THR A 81 4.53 11.77 14.37
CA THR A 81 5.87 11.31 13.96
C THR A 81 6.12 9.86 14.39
N ARG A 82 5.67 9.49 15.60
CA ARG A 82 5.81 8.11 16.12
C ARG A 82 4.91 7.14 15.37
N THR A 83 3.69 7.53 15.05
CA THR A 83 2.76 6.72 14.24
C THR A 83 3.32 6.46 12.85
N ARG A 84 3.87 7.48 12.19
CA ARG A 84 4.53 7.32 10.88
C ARG A 84 5.75 6.41 10.96
N GLN A 85 6.60 6.59 11.97
CA GLN A 85 7.76 5.73 12.18
C GLN A 85 7.34 4.26 12.36
N ARG A 86 6.34 3.99 13.21
CA ARG A 86 5.79 2.64 13.41
C ARG A 86 5.26 2.06 12.10
N GLN A 87 4.59 2.84 11.27
CA GLN A 87 4.09 2.39 9.97
C GLN A 87 5.23 2.01 9.01
N GLU A 88 6.32 2.79 8.97
CA GLU A 88 7.50 2.43 8.19
C GLU A 88 8.15 1.14 8.70
N GLU A 89 8.29 0.98 10.02
CA GLU A 89 8.84 -0.23 10.63
C GLU A 89 7.96 -1.47 10.35
N GLN A 90 6.63 -1.31 10.42
CA GLN A 90 5.67 -2.36 10.07
C GLN A 90 5.76 -2.74 8.59
N TYR A 91 5.83 -1.75 7.70
CA TYR A 91 5.94 -2.00 6.27
C TYR A 91 7.30 -2.60 5.89
N ALA A 92 8.39 -2.25 6.59
CA ALA A 92 9.69 -2.89 6.40
C ALA A 92 9.62 -4.40 6.68
N LYS A 93 8.92 -4.82 7.75
CA LYS A 93 8.67 -6.24 8.05
C LYS A 93 7.87 -6.94 6.95
N VAL A 94 6.88 -6.26 6.39
CA VAL A 94 6.10 -6.78 5.24
C VAL A 94 7.02 -7.05 4.06
N LEU A 95 7.89 -6.09 3.71
CA LEU A 95 8.87 -6.25 2.63
C LEU A 95 9.81 -7.42 2.90
N GLU A 96 10.31 -7.54 4.13
CA GLU A 96 11.20 -8.62 4.55
C GLU A 96 10.56 -10.00 4.37
N VAL A 97 9.32 -10.18 4.86
CA VAL A 97 8.59 -11.45 4.73
C VAL A 97 8.34 -11.79 3.25
N THR A 98 7.96 -10.81 2.42
CA THR A 98 7.79 -11.05 0.98
C THR A 98 9.10 -11.41 0.29
N ALA A 99 10.21 -10.74 0.63
CA ALA A 99 11.53 -11.05 0.09
C ALA A 99 12.01 -12.45 0.49
N ALA A 100 11.81 -12.85 1.75
CA ALA A 100 12.12 -14.19 2.23
C ALA A 100 11.31 -15.27 1.51
N GLN A 101 10.04 -14.99 1.21
CA GLN A 101 9.19 -15.89 0.43
C GLN A 101 9.70 -16.06 -1.01
N VAL A 102 10.02 -14.96 -1.71
CA VAL A 102 10.62 -15.01 -3.05
C VAL A 102 11.96 -15.75 -3.04
N TRP A 103 12.81 -15.48 -2.05
CA TRP A 103 14.11 -16.15 -1.91
C TRP A 103 13.97 -17.67 -1.73
N ARG A 104 13.03 -18.11 -0.88
CA ARG A 104 12.73 -19.54 -0.69
C ARG A 104 12.25 -20.19 -1.99
N TYR A 105 11.39 -19.50 -2.74
CA TYR A 105 10.95 -19.99 -4.04
C TYR A 105 12.12 -20.13 -5.01
N LEU A 106 12.97 -19.11 -5.14
CA LEU A 106 14.12 -19.12 -6.06
C LEU A 106 15.09 -20.26 -5.74
N GLN A 107 15.40 -20.48 -4.46
CA GLN A 107 16.25 -21.59 -4.05
C GLN A 107 15.63 -22.95 -4.40
N GLN A 108 14.35 -23.15 -4.10
CA GLN A 108 13.69 -24.41 -4.42
C GLN A 108 13.56 -24.65 -5.93
N TYR A 109 13.30 -23.59 -6.70
CA TYR A 109 13.27 -23.65 -8.15
C TYR A 109 14.65 -24.02 -8.72
N ALA A 110 15.72 -23.36 -8.24
CA ALA A 110 17.08 -23.65 -8.68
C ALA A 110 17.50 -25.10 -8.39
N LEU A 111 17.08 -25.65 -7.24
CA LEU A 111 17.33 -27.05 -6.89
C LEU A 111 16.53 -28.04 -7.75
N ALA A 112 15.28 -27.72 -8.09
CA ALA A 112 14.38 -28.64 -8.79
C ALA A 112 14.52 -28.59 -10.33
N ALA A 113 14.69 -27.39 -10.89
CA ALA A 113 14.67 -27.13 -12.33
C ALA A 113 16.02 -26.63 -12.88
N GLY A 114 17.01 -26.42 -12.01
CA GLY A 114 18.27 -25.77 -12.34
C GLY A 114 18.20 -24.25 -12.17
N ASN A 115 19.35 -23.65 -11.88
CA ASN A 115 19.46 -22.19 -11.71
C ASN A 115 19.42 -21.49 -13.08
N PRO A 116 18.41 -20.65 -13.38
CA PRO A 116 18.34 -19.93 -14.64
C PRO A 116 19.25 -18.69 -14.69
N PHE A 117 19.80 -18.27 -13.55
CA PHE A 117 20.64 -17.07 -13.45
C PHE A 117 22.11 -17.38 -13.74
N THR A 118 22.85 -16.35 -14.16
CA THR A 118 24.31 -16.44 -14.20
C THR A 118 24.88 -16.55 -12.77
N ALA A 119 26.11 -17.05 -12.64
CA ALA A 119 26.78 -17.12 -11.35
C ALA A 119 26.92 -15.74 -10.68
N ALA A 120 27.15 -14.68 -11.48
CA ALA A 120 27.26 -13.31 -10.98
C ALA A 120 25.91 -12.78 -10.46
N ASP A 121 24.82 -12.99 -11.20
CA ASP A 121 23.49 -12.56 -10.78
C ASP A 121 23.02 -13.31 -9.53
N TRP A 122 23.30 -14.61 -9.46
CA TRP A 122 22.96 -15.42 -8.29
C TRP A 122 23.71 -14.98 -7.03
N LEU A 123 25.00 -14.65 -7.18
CA LEU A 123 25.79 -14.08 -6.08
C LEU A 123 25.22 -12.73 -5.64
N ALA A 124 24.91 -11.84 -6.57
CA ALA A 124 24.31 -10.54 -6.27
C ALA A 124 22.97 -10.67 -5.53
N LEU A 125 22.10 -11.59 -5.95
CA LEU A 125 20.84 -11.88 -5.24
C LEU A 125 21.07 -12.42 -3.83
N THR A 126 22.06 -13.30 -3.67
CA THR A 126 22.44 -13.85 -2.36
C THR A 126 22.91 -12.75 -1.42
N ASP A 127 23.78 -11.86 -1.91
CA ASP A 127 24.33 -10.74 -1.14
C ASP A 127 23.24 -9.73 -0.75
N MET A 128 22.34 -9.39 -1.69
CA MET A 128 21.19 -8.52 -1.40
C MET A 128 20.28 -9.10 -0.33
N TYR A 129 19.97 -10.40 -0.42
CA TYR A 129 19.14 -11.07 0.58
C TYR A 129 19.84 -11.14 1.95
N ALA A 130 21.14 -11.45 1.98
CA ALA A 130 21.94 -11.48 3.20
C ALA A 130 21.99 -10.09 3.88
N ALA A 131 22.22 -9.03 3.09
CA ALA A 131 22.22 -7.66 3.57
C ALA A 131 20.86 -7.27 4.17
N ALA A 132 19.76 -7.54 3.47
CA ALA A 132 18.40 -7.27 3.94
C ALA A 132 18.10 -7.96 5.27
N ARG A 133 18.55 -9.21 5.43
CA ARG A 133 18.35 -9.99 6.67
C ARG A 133 19.26 -9.53 7.82
N SER A 134 20.47 -9.08 7.52
CA SER A 134 21.38 -8.56 8.55
C SER A 134 20.93 -7.21 9.13
N ALA A 135 20.20 -6.41 8.34
CA ALA A 135 19.61 -5.15 8.78
C ALA A 135 18.49 -5.33 9.82
N GLU A 136 17.92 -6.53 9.95
CA GLU A 136 16.91 -6.87 10.97
C GLU A 136 17.54 -7.09 12.37
N LEU A 137 18.83 -7.45 12.42
CA LEU A 137 19.54 -7.84 13.64
C LEU A 137 20.41 -6.71 14.25
N ALA A 138 20.43 -5.54 13.61
CA ALA A 138 21.24 -4.38 14.01
C ALA A 138 20.38 -3.28 14.64
#